data_AF-A0A959RWW3-F1
#
_entry.id   AF-A0A959RWW3-F1
#
_cell.length_a   1.000
_cell.length_b   1.000
_cell.length_c   1.000
_cell.angle_alpha   90.00
_cell.angle_beta   90.00
_cell.angle_gamma   90.00
#
_symmetry.space_group_name_H-M   'P 1'
#
loop_
_entity.id
_entity.type
_entity.pdbx_description
1 polymer ?
#
loop_
_entity_poly.entity_id
_entity_poly.type
_entity_poly.pdbx_seq_one_letter_code
_entity_poly.pdbx_strand_id
1 'polypeptide(L)'
;MLKINEIFYSIQGEGTKTGQPCIFIRLTYCNLRCTYCDTEYAFYEGKDMSIDEIFTEIKKYNCNLVEVTGGEPLMQNESFDLMTQLCNSGYSVMLETGGSLPIMNVDQRVKIILDLKCPSSGMEKKNDYSNIDFIKQSDEIKFVIGNKEDFDWSKEIVKQYNLDSKCVVLFSPVFGRIENRELVDWILKDNLNVRFQTQLHKYIWEPDKKGV
;
A
#
# COMPACT_ATOMS: atom_id res chain seq x y z
N MET A 1 19.38 -5.78 10.15
CA MET A 1 18.28 -6.64 10.66
C MET A 1 16.99 -5.89 10.44
N LEU A 2 15.88 -6.57 10.22
CA LEU A 2 14.57 -5.94 10.01
C LEU A 2 13.68 -6.15 11.22
N LYS A 3 13.00 -5.10 11.68
CA LYS A 3 11.94 -5.20 12.68
C LYS A 3 10.65 -5.60 11.98
N ILE A 4 10.27 -6.85 12.15
CA ILE A 4 9.09 -7.47 11.53
C ILE A 4 7.96 -7.53 12.55
N ASN A 5 6.82 -6.94 12.18
CA ASN A 5 5.60 -7.00 12.97
C ASN A 5 4.91 -8.37 12.79
N GLU A 6 4.66 -8.76 11.54
CA GLU A 6 4.04 -10.05 11.21
C GLU A 6 4.43 -10.53 9.80
N ILE A 7 4.44 -11.85 9.61
CA ILE A 7 4.51 -12.51 8.30
C ILE A 7 3.36 -13.50 8.24
N PHE A 8 2.49 -13.36 7.24
CA PHE A 8 1.31 -14.20 7.10
C PHE A 8 0.97 -14.45 5.64
N TYR A 9 0.13 -15.45 5.39
CA TYR A 9 -0.30 -15.85 4.06
C TYR A 9 -1.81 -15.68 3.96
N SER A 10 -2.25 -14.88 2.99
CA SER A 10 -3.66 -14.60 2.76
C SER A 10 -3.92 -14.29 1.28
N ILE A 11 -4.95 -13.50 0.97
CA ILE A 11 -5.20 -12.93 -0.34
C ILE A 11 -4.89 -11.43 -0.32
N GLN A 12 -4.40 -10.91 -1.45
CA GLN A 12 -4.32 -9.47 -1.65
C GLN A 12 -5.75 -8.90 -1.66
N GLY A 13 -6.04 -7.97 -0.75
CA GLY A 13 -7.36 -7.36 -0.60
C GLY A 13 -7.58 -6.10 -1.44
N GLU A 14 -6.51 -5.58 -2.04
CA GLU A 14 -6.41 -4.25 -2.64
C GLU A 14 -5.59 -4.28 -3.95
N GLY A 15 -5.55 -3.18 -4.68
CA GLY A 15 -4.83 -2.99 -5.94
C GLY A 15 -5.35 -3.77 -7.15
N THR A 16 -4.54 -3.86 -8.20
CA THR A 16 -4.82 -4.72 -9.38
C THR A 16 -4.63 -6.20 -9.10
N LYS A 17 -4.07 -6.56 -7.94
CA LYS A 17 -3.82 -7.94 -7.52
C LYS A 17 -4.87 -8.48 -6.56
N THR A 18 -5.93 -7.74 -6.29
CA THR A 18 -7.04 -8.16 -5.42
C THR A 18 -7.53 -9.58 -5.76
N GLY A 19 -7.67 -10.42 -4.73
CA GLY A 19 -8.14 -11.82 -4.83
C GLY A 19 -7.04 -12.85 -5.06
N GLN A 20 -5.79 -12.44 -5.31
CA GLN A 20 -4.68 -13.39 -5.50
C GLN A 20 -4.07 -13.81 -4.16
N PRO A 21 -3.69 -15.08 -3.97
CA PRO A 21 -2.91 -15.48 -2.80
C PRO A 21 -1.60 -14.69 -2.71
N CYS A 22 -1.28 -14.19 -1.52
CA CYS A 22 -0.15 -13.31 -1.28
C CYS A 22 0.45 -13.57 0.11
N ILE A 23 1.78 -13.57 0.17
CA ILE A 23 2.53 -13.58 1.42
C ILE A 23 2.78 -12.12 1.81
N PHE A 24 2.34 -11.72 2.99
CA PHE A 24 2.58 -10.38 3.51
C PHE A 24 3.77 -10.40 4.46
N ILE A 25 4.70 -9.46 4.26
CA ILE A 25 5.79 -9.17 5.18
C ILE A 25 5.53 -7.77 5.73
N ARG A 26 4.97 -7.70 6.94
CA ARG A 26 4.63 -6.45 7.60
C ARG A 26 5.78 -5.99 8.49
N LEU A 27 6.39 -4.86 8.13
CA LEU A 27 7.44 -4.20 8.90
C LEU A 27 6.86 -3.33 10.01
N THR A 28 7.69 -3.10 11.03
CA THR A 28 7.41 -2.18 12.14
C THR A 28 7.91 -0.76 11.82
N TYR A 29 7.31 0.22 12.50
CA TYR A 29 7.57 1.67 12.47
C TYR A 29 6.92 2.42 11.32
N CYS A 30 6.32 3.56 11.63
CA CYS A 30 5.79 4.49 10.63
C CYS A 30 6.10 5.93 11.06
N ASN A 31 6.49 6.78 10.11
CA ASN A 31 6.67 8.22 10.33
C ASN A 31 5.36 9.02 10.19
N LEU A 32 4.26 8.37 9.82
CA LEU A 32 2.93 8.97 9.68
C LEU A 32 2.00 8.57 10.83
N ARG A 33 0.96 9.39 11.08
CA ARG A 33 -0.09 9.14 12.09
C ARG A 33 -1.46 9.42 11.49
N CYS A 34 -1.78 8.68 10.42
CA CYS A 34 -3.04 8.85 9.70
C CYS A 34 -4.22 8.64 10.66
N THR A 35 -5.20 9.54 10.63
CA THR A 35 -6.38 9.53 11.51
C THR A 35 -7.25 8.27 11.41
N TYR A 36 -7.13 7.50 10.31
CA TYR A 36 -7.88 6.28 10.03
C TYR A 36 -6.95 5.07 9.81
N CYS A 37 -5.77 5.05 10.44
CA CYS A 37 -4.86 3.91 10.32
C CYS A 37 -5.48 2.65 10.94
N ASP A 38 -5.60 1.58 10.16
CA ASP A 38 -6.11 0.27 10.62
C ASP A 38 -5.00 -0.64 11.19
N THR A 39 -3.76 -0.16 11.20
CA THR A 39 -2.55 -0.94 11.49
C THR A 39 -1.64 -0.25 12.51
N GLU A 40 -2.21 0.52 13.45
CA GLU A 40 -1.44 1.24 14.49
C GLU A 40 -0.53 0.33 15.34
N TYR A 41 -0.88 -0.95 15.48
CA TYR A 41 -0.06 -1.94 16.18
C TYR A 41 1.32 -2.14 15.52
N ALA A 42 1.43 -1.90 14.21
CA ALA A 42 2.70 -1.94 13.48
C ALA A 42 3.62 -0.76 13.78
N PHE A 43 3.22 0.22 14.60
CA PHE A 43 4.09 1.35 14.97
C PHE A 43 5.17 0.98 15.98
N TYR A 44 4.94 -0.03 16.82
CA TYR A 44 5.79 -0.31 17.98
C TYR A 44 6.13 -1.79 18.17
N GLU A 45 5.21 -2.70 17.83
CA GLU A 45 5.38 -4.13 18.04
C GLU A 45 6.23 -4.77 16.94
N GLY A 46 7.01 -5.78 17.28
CA GLY A 46 7.74 -6.60 16.30
C GLY A 46 8.96 -7.30 16.87
N LYS A 47 9.51 -8.23 16.09
CA LYS A 47 10.74 -8.97 16.38
C LYS A 47 11.78 -8.69 15.33
N ASP A 48 13.03 -8.65 15.75
CA ASP A 48 14.15 -8.48 14.83
C ASP A 48 14.37 -9.81 14.08
N MET A 49 14.39 -9.75 12.76
CA MET A 49 14.64 -10.87 11.86
C MET A 49 15.70 -10.49 10.84
N SER A 50 16.59 -11.43 10.54
CA SER A 50 17.47 -11.38 9.38
C SER A 50 16.67 -11.67 8.11
N ILE A 51 17.21 -11.27 6.96
CA ILE A 51 16.60 -11.61 5.67
C ILE A 51 16.51 -13.14 5.51
N ASP A 52 17.54 -13.90 5.93
CA ASP A 52 17.52 -15.37 5.87
C ASP A 52 16.39 -16.01 6.70
N GLU A 53 16.12 -15.46 7.90
CA GLU A 53 14.98 -15.90 8.72
C GLU A 53 13.65 -15.58 8.03
N ILE A 54 13.51 -14.40 7.42
CA ILE A 54 12.31 -14.03 6.64
C ILE A 54 12.12 -15.01 5.47
N PHE A 55 13.17 -15.33 4.73
CA PHE A 55 13.14 -16.32 3.65
C PHE A 55 12.72 -17.70 4.16
N THR A 56 13.22 -18.11 5.32
CA THR A 56 12.85 -19.39 5.95
C THR A 56 11.37 -19.44 6.30
N GLU A 57 10.80 -18.33 6.78
CA GLU A 57 9.37 -18.24 7.08
C GLU A 57 8.49 -18.26 5.83
N ILE A 58 8.80 -17.45 4.81
CA ILE A 58 7.95 -17.36 3.61
C ILE A 58 8.00 -18.63 2.74
N LYS A 59 9.10 -19.40 2.77
CA LYS A 59 9.23 -20.68 2.05
C LYS A 59 8.26 -21.76 2.52
N LYS A 60 7.59 -21.56 3.66
CA LYS A 60 6.54 -22.45 4.16
C LYS A 60 5.26 -22.37 3.32
N TYR A 61 5.09 -21.30 2.54
CA TYR A 61 3.90 -21.06 1.72
C TYR A 61 4.17 -21.35 0.25
N ASN A 62 3.24 -22.05 -0.41
CA ASN A 62 3.29 -22.28 -1.85
C ASN A 62 2.68 -21.07 -2.60
N CYS A 63 3.38 -19.94 -2.57
CA CYS A 63 2.96 -18.70 -3.21
C CYS A 63 4.17 -17.91 -3.70
N ASN A 64 4.04 -17.31 -4.89
CA ASN A 64 5.10 -16.50 -5.50
C ASN A 64 4.89 -14.99 -5.31
N LEU A 65 3.70 -14.55 -4.92
CA LEU A 65 3.39 -13.13 -4.72
C LEU A 65 3.71 -12.74 -3.29
N VAL A 66 4.56 -11.74 -3.11
CA VAL A 66 4.96 -11.21 -1.81
C VAL A 66 4.69 -9.72 -1.77
N GLU A 67 4.00 -9.25 -0.73
CA GLU A 67 3.84 -7.83 -0.45
C GLU A 67 4.65 -7.44 0.78
N VAL A 68 5.58 -6.49 0.60
CA VAL A 68 6.28 -5.82 1.68
C VAL A 68 5.47 -4.56 2.04
N THR A 69 5.01 -4.50 3.29
CA THR A 69 4.10 -3.46 3.81
C THR A 69 4.41 -3.20 5.29
N GLY A 70 3.58 -2.43 5.98
CA GLY A 70 3.53 -2.33 7.45
C GLY A 70 3.38 -0.91 7.94
N GLY A 71 3.84 -0.64 9.16
CA GLY A 71 4.34 0.72 9.32
C GLY A 71 5.33 0.99 8.16
N GLU A 72 5.40 2.21 7.65
CA GLU A 72 6.18 2.59 6.46
C GLU A 72 7.46 1.75 6.22
N PRO A 73 7.45 0.80 5.25
CA PRO A 73 8.56 -0.13 5.03
C PRO A 73 9.89 0.57 4.79
N LEU A 74 9.84 1.71 4.10
CA LEU A 74 11.02 2.48 3.73
C LEU A 74 11.68 3.22 4.92
N MET A 75 11.11 3.13 6.13
CA MET A 75 11.77 3.57 7.37
C MET A 75 12.96 2.69 7.74
N GLN A 76 13.02 1.46 7.22
CA GLN A 76 14.11 0.52 7.48
C GLN A 76 14.92 0.33 6.20
N ASN A 77 16.16 0.81 6.18
CA ASN A 77 17.02 0.77 4.98
C ASN A 77 17.23 -0.68 4.47
N GLU A 78 17.28 -1.67 5.35
CA GLU A 78 17.39 -3.08 4.98
C GLU A 78 16.19 -3.61 4.17
N SER A 79 15.08 -2.87 4.10
CA SER A 79 13.91 -3.26 3.30
C SER A 79 14.21 -3.23 1.79
N PHE A 80 15.10 -2.33 1.34
CA PHE A 80 15.58 -2.29 -0.04
C PHE A 80 16.32 -3.58 -0.41
N ASP A 81 17.18 -4.07 0.49
CA ASP A 81 17.92 -5.32 0.31
C ASP A 81 16.98 -6.53 0.33
N LEU A 82 15.98 -6.54 1.24
CA LEU A 82 14.97 -7.60 1.28
C LEU A 82 14.22 -7.70 -0.05
N MET A 83 13.69 -6.59 -0.57
CA MET A 83 12.96 -6.58 -1.84
C MET A 83 13.82 -7.04 -3.01
N THR A 84 15.07 -6.57 -3.07
CA THR A 84 16.04 -6.99 -4.11
C THR A 84 16.28 -8.50 -4.05
N GLN A 85 16.48 -9.06 -2.86
CA GLN A 85 16.72 -10.50 -2.68
C GLN A 85 15.48 -11.34 -2.99
N LEU A 86 14.28 -10.87 -2.64
CA LEU A 86 13.01 -11.52 -3.01
C LEU A 86 12.89 -11.61 -4.54
N CYS A 87 13.12 -10.50 -5.25
CA CYS A 87 13.13 -10.49 -6.71
C CYS A 87 14.20 -11.42 -7.30
N ASN A 88 15.41 -11.44 -6.73
CA ASN A 88 16.48 -12.36 -7.17
C ASN A 88 16.12 -13.83 -6.98
N SER A 89 15.25 -14.14 -6.02
CA SER A 89 14.77 -15.48 -5.73
C SER A 89 13.53 -15.88 -6.56
N GLY A 90 13.09 -15.03 -7.49
CA GLY A 90 11.98 -15.31 -8.41
C GLY A 90 10.59 -14.92 -7.90
N TYR A 91 10.48 -14.32 -6.71
CA TYR A 91 9.20 -13.81 -6.21
C TYR A 91 8.73 -12.60 -7.02
N SER A 92 7.41 -12.51 -7.22
CA SER A 92 6.73 -11.31 -7.67
C SER A 92 6.52 -10.40 -6.46
N VAL A 93 7.21 -9.27 -6.40
CA VAL A 93 7.25 -8.41 -5.20
C VAL A 93 6.40 -7.15 -5.39
N MET A 94 5.60 -6.85 -4.39
CA MET A 94 4.84 -5.61 -4.24
C MET A 94 5.36 -4.83 -3.03
N LEU A 95 5.35 -3.50 -3.12
CA LEU A 95 5.61 -2.60 -2.01
C LEU A 95 4.41 -1.69 -1.81
N GLU A 96 3.82 -1.70 -0.62
CA GLU A 96 2.87 -0.68 -0.20
C GLU A 96 3.59 0.36 0.69
N THR A 97 3.55 1.62 0.28
CA THR A 97 4.23 2.73 0.98
C THR A 97 3.33 3.95 1.06
N GLY A 98 3.47 4.73 2.15
CA GLY A 98 2.68 5.93 2.40
C GLY A 98 3.18 7.18 1.68
N GLY A 99 4.19 7.05 0.81
CA GLY A 99 4.64 8.10 -0.10
C GLY A 99 5.31 9.31 0.53
N SER A 100 5.69 9.22 1.81
CA SER A 100 6.40 10.28 2.53
C SER A 100 7.93 10.12 2.52
N LEU A 101 8.42 8.99 2.02
CA LEU A 101 9.85 8.68 1.88
C LEU A 101 10.19 8.40 0.41
N PRO A 102 11.45 8.63 -0.02
CA PRO A 102 11.85 8.45 -1.40
C PRO A 102 11.78 6.99 -1.88
N ILE A 103 11.21 6.78 -3.08
CA ILE A 103 11.13 5.44 -3.71
C ILE A 103 12.23 5.17 -4.74
N MET A 104 13.11 6.14 -5.02
CA MET A 104 14.11 6.06 -6.10
C MET A 104 15.07 4.87 -6.01
N ASN A 105 15.30 4.33 -4.81
CA ASN A 105 16.22 3.21 -4.56
C ASN A 105 15.50 1.85 -4.49
N VAL A 106 14.17 1.82 -4.67
CA VAL A 106 13.42 0.55 -4.75
C VAL A 106 13.82 -0.18 -6.04
N ASP A 107 14.06 -1.49 -5.93
CA ASP A 107 14.37 -2.34 -7.08
C ASP A 107 13.29 -2.20 -8.17
N GLN A 108 13.72 -1.96 -9.41
CA GLN A 108 12.83 -1.66 -10.53
C GLN A 108 11.84 -2.79 -10.87
N ARG A 109 12.10 -4.01 -10.42
CA ARG A 109 11.19 -5.16 -10.60
C ARG A 109 10.02 -5.15 -9.61
N VAL A 110 10.12 -4.38 -8.52
CA VAL A 110 9.06 -4.26 -7.52
C VAL A 110 7.92 -3.40 -8.08
N LYS A 111 6.70 -3.92 -7.93
CA LYS A 111 5.49 -3.16 -8.19
C LYS A 111 5.19 -2.27 -6.97
N ILE A 112 5.17 -0.96 -7.17
CA ILE A 112 4.93 0.00 -6.09
C ILE A 112 3.44 0.36 -6.04
N ILE A 113 2.89 0.42 -4.84
CA ILE A 113 1.59 0.97 -4.52
C ILE A 113 1.85 2.16 -3.60
N LEU A 114 1.83 3.35 -4.19
CA LEU A 114 2.09 4.62 -3.51
C LEU A 114 0.77 5.19 -3.01
N ASP A 115 0.53 5.18 -1.70
CA ASP A 115 -0.68 5.76 -1.10
C ASP A 115 -0.45 7.24 -0.75
N LEU A 116 -0.91 8.13 -1.64
CA LEU A 116 -0.87 9.57 -1.42
C LEU A 116 -1.93 9.95 -0.39
N LYS A 117 -1.48 10.49 0.75
CA LYS A 117 -2.33 10.74 1.89
C LYS A 117 -3.24 11.93 1.63
N CYS A 118 -4.55 11.69 1.65
CA CYS A 118 -5.57 12.71 1.48
C CYS A 118 -5.65 13.64 2.71
N PRO A 119 -6.22 14.86 2.60
CA PRO A 119 -6.37 15.80 3.71
C PRO A 119 -6.95 15.20 4.99
N SER A 120 -7.98 14.36 4.90
CA SER A 120 -8.65 13.79 6.07
C SER A 120 -7.77 12.84 6.88
N SER A 121 -6.66 12.35 6.31
CA SER A 121 -5.63 11.57 7.03
C SER A 121 -4.89 12.41 8.07
N GLY A 122 -4.92 13.75 7.95
CA GLY A 122 -4.07 14.66 8.71
C GLY A 122 -2.60 14.67 8.28
N MET A 123 -2.23 13.88 7.27
CA MET A 123 -0.85 13.65 6.85
C MET A 123 -0.53 14.12 5.41
N GLU A 124 -1.47 14.79 4.74
CA GLU A 124 -1.31 15.25 3.34
C GLU A 124 -0.01 16.03 3.10
N LYS A 125 0.37 16.93 4.02
CA LYS A 125 1.61 17.72 3.96
C LYS A 125 2.90 16.90 4.04
N LYS A 126 2.81 15.59 4.30
CA LYS A 126 3.95 14.66 4.35
C LYS A 126 4.17 13.94 3.02
N ASN A 127 3.26 14.08 2.06
CA ASN A 127 3.46 13.48 0.73
C ASN A 127 4.71 14.07 0.06
N ASP A 128 5.63 13.19 -0.35
CA ASP A 128 6.77 13.55 -1.20
C ASP A 128 6.39 13.35 -2.67
N TYR A 129 5.96 14.43 -3.31
CA TYR A 129 5.53 14.41 -4.71
C TYR A 129 6.68 14.11 -5.69
N SER A 130 7.95 14.19 -5.27
CA SER A 130 9.07 13.78 -6.14
C SER A 130 9.03 12.29 -6.47
N ASN A 131 8.35 11.48 -5.63
CA ASN A 131 8.12 10.07 -5.90
C ASN A 131 7.36 9.83 -7.21
N ILE A 132 6.51 10.76 -7.65
CA ILE A 132 5.71 10.64 -8.88
C ILE A 132 6.58 10.52 -10.14
N ASP A 133 7.80 11.06 -10.11
CA ASP A 133 8.75 10.98 -11.23
C ASP A 133 9.35 9.58 -11.40
N PHE A 134 9.29 8.75 -10.36
CA PHE A 134 9.82 7.39 -10.34
C PHE A 134 8.74 6.31 -10.52
N ILE A 135 7.46 6.71 -10.57
CA ILE A 135 6.34 5.79 -10.78
C ILE A 135 6.35 5.24 -12.21
N LYS A 136 6.27 3.91 -12.32
CA LYS A 136 6.25 3.16 -13.57
C LYS A 136 4.82 2.84 -13.99
N GLN A 137 4.62 2.47 -15.25
CA GLN A 137 3.31 2.04 -15.75
C GLN A 137 2.76 0.80 -15.02
N SER A 138 3.64 -0.06 -14.54
CA SER A 138 3.27 -1.25 -13.75
C SER A 138 2.85 -0.94 -12.32
N ASP A 139 3.13 0.26 -11.81
CA ASP A 139 2.87 0.67 -10.43
C ASP A 139 1.43 1.18 -10.28
N GLU A 140 1.08 1.57 -9.06
CA GLU A 140 -0.25 2.08 -8.68
C GLU A 140 -0.09 3.29 -7.78
N ILE A 141 -0.97 4.27 -7.96
CA ILE A 141 -1.14 5.35 -7.00
C ILE A 141 -2.52 5.20 -6.37
N LYS A 142 -2.55 5.12 -5.04
CA LYS A 142 -3.76 4.94 -4.25
C LYS A 142 -4.12 6.23 -3.52
N PHE A 143 -5.42 6.48 -3.46
CA PHE A 143 -6.02 7.50 -2.63
C PHE A 143 -7.08 6.85 -1.74
N VAL A 144 -6.88 6.95 -0.43
CA VAL A 144 -7.89 6.52 0.56
C VAL A 144 -8.78 7.71 0.91
N ILE A 145 -10.02 7.68 0.43
CA ILE A 145 -10.99 8.78 0.45
C ILE A 145 -11.86 8.67 1.70
N GLY A 146 -11.76 9.63 2.60
CA GLY A 146 -12.50 9.68 3.87
C GLY A 146 -13.67 10.67 3.89
N ASN A 147 -13.71 11.62 2.96
CA ASN A 147 -14.85 12.53 2.77
C ASN A 147 -14.87 13.09 1.33
N LYS A 148 -15.82 14.01 1.05
CA LYS A 148 -15.92 14.69 -0.25
C LYS A 148 -14.72 15.60 -0.56
N GLU A 149 -14.13 16.23 0.46
CA GLU A 149 -12.94 17.07 0.32
C GLU A 149 -11.74 16.25 -0.20
N ASP A 150 -11.53 15.05 0.34
CA ASP A 150 -10.51 14.12 -0.15
C ASP A 150 -10.75 13.74 -1.61
N PHE A 151 -12.00 13.44 -2.00
CA PHE A 151 -12.33 13.11 -3.39
C PHE A 151 -11.99 14.27 -4.33
N ASP A 152 -12.42 15.48 -4.00
CA ASP A 152 -12.19 16.66 -4.83
C ASP A 152 -10.68 16.98 -4.89
N TRP A 153 -9.96 16.86 -3.78
CA TRP A 153 -8.51 16.99 -3.71
C TRP A 153 -7.80 15.94 -4.58
N SER A 154 -8.15 14.66 -4.46
CA SER A 154 -7.54 13.58 -5.23
C SER A 154 -7.72 13.78 -6.73
N LYS A 155 -8.90 14.24 -7.17
CA LYS A 155 -9.16 14.59 -8.58
C LYS A 155 -8.20 15.68 -9.07
N GLU A 156 -8.00 16.74 -8.30
CA GLU A 156 -7.06 17.80 -8.67
C GLU A 156 -5.61 17.30 -8.72
N ILE A 157 -5.19 16.44 -7.79
CA ILE A 157 -3.86 15.82 -7.83
C ILE A 157 -3.68 14.92 -9.06
N VAL A 158 -4.68 14.08 -9.38
CA VAL A 158 -4.67 13.24 -10.58
C VAL A 158 -4.47 14.08 -11.83
N LYS A 159 -5.21 15.18 -11.94
CA LYS A 159 -5.12 16.12 -13.08
C LYS A 159 -3.78 16.87 -13.10
N GLN A 160 -3.34 17.41 -11.98
CA GLN A 160 -2.12 18.20 -11.85
C GLN A 160 -0.89 17.41 -12.29
N TYR A 161 -0.82 16.13 -11.92
CA TYR A 161 0.32 15.26 -12.21
C TYR A 161 0.07 14.27 -13.37
N ASN A 162 -1.11 14.36 -14.01
CA ASN A 162 -1.53 13.50 -15.12
C ASN A 162 -1.39 12.00 -14.80
N LEU A 163 -1.80 11.62 -13.58
CA LEU A 163 -1.48 10.31 -12.98
C LEU A 163 -2.14 9.12 -13.69
N ASP A 164 -3.37 9.32 -14.18
CA ASP A 164 -4.18 8.31 -14.87
C ASP A 164 -3.65 7.95 -16.27
N SER A 165 -2.75 8.77 -16.81
CA SER A 165 -1.98 8.43 -18.02
C SER A 165 -0.65 7.72 -17.70
N LYS A 166 -0.14 7.86 -16.47
CA LYS A 166 1.13 7.29 -16.02
C LYS A 166 0.99 5.86 -15.52
N CYS A 167 -0.04 5.58 -14.71
CA CYS A 167 -0.24 4.29 -14.05
C CYS A 167 -1.71 4.08 -13.67
N VAL A 168 -2.03 2.96 -13.02
CA VAL A 168 -3.38 2.76 -12.48
C VAL A 168 -3.57 3.63 -11.24
N VAL A 169 -4.60 4.48 -11.26
CA VAL A 169 -5.01 5.27 -10.10
C VAL A 169 -6.17 4.56 -9.39
N LEU A 170 -6.03 4.37 -8.08
CA LEU A 170 -6.98 3.66 -7.23
C LEU A 170 -7.68 4.64 -6.29
N PHE A 171 -9.01 4.64 -6.29
CA PHE A 171 -9.83 5.35 -5.31
C PHE A 171 -10.49 4.32 -4.40
N SER A 172 -10.10 4.34 -3.13
CA SER A 172 -10.57 3.42 -2.09
C SER A 172 -11.28 4.20 -0.99
N PRO A 173 -12.47 3.79 -0.51
CA PRO A 173 -13.11 4.48 0.61
C PRO A 173 -12.42 4.11 1.93
N VAL A 174 -12.37 5.06 2.87
CA VAL A 174 -12.10 4.73 4.28
C VAL A 174 -13.25 3.83 4.75
N PHE A 175 -12.92 2.57 5.10
CA PHE A 175 -13.91 1.58 5.51
C PHE A 175 -14.76 2.08 6.68
N GLY A 176 -16.08 1.93 6.55
CA GLY A 176 -17.06 2.37 7.56
C GLY A 176 -17.28 3.88 7.65
N ARG A 177 -16.55 4.70 6.88
CA ARG A 177 -16.72 6.17 6.86
C ARG A 177 -17.40 6.69 5.60
N ILE A 178 -17.10 6.10 4.44
CA ILE A 178 -17.82 6.37 3.19
C ILE A 178 -18.44 5.06 2.70
N GLU A 179 -19.70 5.12 2.28
CA GLU A 179 -20.36 4.01 1.61
C GLU A 179 -19.76 3.79 0.21
N ASN A 180 -19.49 2.54 -0.16
CA ASN A 180 -18.93 2.21 -1.48
C ASN A 180 -19.70 2.86 -2.64
N ARG A 181 -21.04 2.85 -2.55
CA ARG A 181 -21.92 3.46 -3.54
C ARG A 181 -21.67 4.95 -3.70
N GLU A 182 -21.46 5.67 -2.60
CA GLU A 182 -21.27 7.12 -2.62
C GLU A 182 -19.99 7.50 -3.39
N LEU A 183 -18.88 6.81 -3.13
CA LEU A 183 -17.64 7.03 -3.86
C LEU A 183 -17.77 6.66 -5.34
N VAL A 184 -18.44 5.54 -5.66
CA VAL A 184 -18.71 5.13 -7.04
C VAL A 184 -19.57 6.18 -7.77
N ASP A 185 -20.63 6.68 -7.13
CA ASP A 185 -21.51 7.70 -7.71
C ASP A 185 -20.73 8.98 -8.02
N TRP A 186 -19.77 9.38 -7.17
CA TRP A 186 -18.89 10.51 -7.46
C TRP A 186 -17.95 10.27 -8.64
N ILE A 187 -17.29 9.10 -8.69
CA ILE A 187 -16.39 8.72 -9.80
C ILE A 187 -17.13 8.75 -11.13
N LEU A 188 -18.32 8.15 -11.18
CA LEU A 188 -19.15 8.09 -12.39
C LEU A 188 -19.66 9.46 -12.80
N LYS A 189 -20.13 10.28 -11.84
CA LYS A 189 -20.61 11.64 -12.11
C LYS A 189 -19.54 12.52 -12.74
N ASP A 190 -18.30 12.43 -12.26
CA ASP A 190 -17.18 13.24 -12.74
C ASP A 190 -16.44 12.61 -13.93
N ASN A 191 -16.85 11.41 -14.38
CA ASN A 191 -16.24 10.66 -15.48
C ASN A 191 -14.73 10.45 -15.33
N LEU A 192 -14.27 10.12 -14.12
CA LEU A 192 -12.85 9.95 -13.83
C LEU A 192 -12.31 8.63 -14.40
N ASN A 193 -11.14 8.68 -15.04
CA ASN A 193 -10.39 7.50 -15.47
C ASN A 193 -9.59 6.91 -14.31
N VAL A 194 -10.30 6.44 -13.29
CA VAL A 194 -9.71 5.83 -12.09
C VAL A 194 -10.39 4.49 -11.81
N ARG A 195 -9.71 3.63 -11.05
CA ARG A 195 -10.26 2.35 -10.62
C ARG A 195 -10.81 2.50 -9.20
N PHE A 196 -12.10 2.28 -9.05
CA PHE A 196 -12.70 2.06 -7.74
C PHE A 196 -12.20 0.73 -7.13
N GLN A 197 -11.95 0.73 -5.83
CA GLN A 197 -11.50 -0.42 -5.08
C GLN A 197 -12.11 -0.45 -3.69
N THR A 198 -12.43 -1.65 -3.21
CA THR A 198 -12.76 -1.94 -1.82
C THR A 198 -11.60 -2.63 -1.11
N GLN A 199 -11.57 -2.58 0.22
CA GLN A 199 -10.69 -3.42 1.04
C GLN A 199 -11.30 -4.82 1.16
N LEU A 200 -11.12 -5.69 0.15
CA LEU A 200 -11.84 -6.97 0.03
C LEU A 200 -11.70 -7.85 1.29
N HIS A 201 -10.53 -7.83 1.93
CA HIS A 201 -10.26 -8.61 3.15
C HIS A 201 -11.25 -8.28 4.29
N LYS A 202 -11.70 -7.02 4.42
CA LYS A 202 -12.68 -6.60 5.45
C LYS A 202 -14.11 -7.09 5.20
N TYR A 203 -14.38 -7.68 4.03
CA TYR A 203 -15.65 -8.34 3.71
C TYR A 203 -15.58 -9.86 3.83
N ILE A 204 -14.37 -10.43 3.89
CA ILE A 204 -14.15 -11.88 4.02
C ILE A 204 -13.96 -12.26 5.49
N TRP A 205 -13.21 -11.44 6.23
CA TRP A 205 -12.98 -11.61 7.65
C TRP A 205 -13.54 -10.43 8.43
N GLU A 206 -13.65 -10.59 9.76
CA GLU A 206 -13.96 -9.47 10.65
C GLU A 206 -12.98 -8.31 10.39
N PRO A 207 -13.44 -7.05 10.30
CA PRO A 207 -12.61 -5.92 9.86
C PRO A 207 -11.32 -5.71 10.67
N ASP A 208 -11.33 -6.06 11.96
CA ASP A 208 -10.20 -5.91 12.87
C ASP A 208 -9.34 -7.19 13.00
N LYS A 209 -9.63 -8.23 12.20
CA LYS A 209 -8.87 -9.48 12.20
C LYS A 209 -7.46 -9.20 11.67
N LYS A 210 -6.45 -9.48 12.50
CA LYS A 210 -5.03 -9.41 12.11
C LYS A 210 -4.58 -10.70 11.43
N GLY A 211 -3.52 -10.60 10.62
CA GLY A 211 -2.88 -11.75 9.97
C GLY A 211 -3.76 -12.49 8.96
N VAL A 212 -4.66 -11.76 8.30
CA VAL A 212 -5.57 -12.24 7.24
C VAL A 212 -5.63 -11.23 6.10
#